data_AF-A0A086T324-F1
#
_entry.id   AF-A0A086T324-F1
#
_cell.length_a   1.000
_cell.length_b   1.000
_cell.length_c   1.000
_cell.angle_alpha   90.00
_cell.angle_beta   90.00
_cell.angle_gamma   90.00
#
_symmetry.space_group_name_H-M   'P 1'
#
loop_
_entity.id
_entity.type
_entity.pdbx_description
1 polymer ?
#
loop_
_entity_poly.entity_id
_entity_poly.type
_entity_poly.pdbx_seq_one_letter_code
_entity_poly.pdbx_strand_id
1 'polypeptide(L)'
;MSLDQLPEEIINHLLHYVAPGDTLSSFQFLSRRYARLACEPLLWRYHCINTFRYWHPDHDFRAKLRRPPSKVDWKRLFLFRWSRQAYVSRLFDGILATKVGRYRRFALIGELGYDAKDFLLQQCDADESDENVLPKRYFGQAVLDSIHRSVAIEQWHALADPRLPDPELEKLLGAFDMFVLRGESGDLDDISAILDEKTAEFRASHPTLDDMTTRQKAVALNRWVRAQNLTGLKNPDRDYRNLRNCLIGQALRHGDHESIPIVSSAIFCCMARRIGLDAQCCNFPGHIHAVISSSPTETLDNQPLPGPSVTPDRMYLDPFGDDDEVPLGKLKYLLARFGESFHSEVALAPARPVSIVTRTGSNMSATYAAVLEQQDRAAPELTQLMHGSGPMNLIACLYASMWAALVLTTPDTWAELDFFLSRFARSWPEDAWLIEKYLVPRHSGRRLPFGGLEDPWKTLRTIQRSDELPPPVIRRSDSGNDGVPFRIGQVFRHKRYGYLGIITGWSDQGTRALARQRGQNGEVTRDGTADGDVINRLRLDNKTYFAYLRTNSPERFVIAEANIEIVEDPGVVAEEPFIYAGKFFKRFDAATCTFVSNNREQYPDD
;
A
#
# COMPACT_ATOMS: atom_id res chain seq x y z
N MET A 1 -16.87 19.03 50.89
CA MET A 1 -16.05 17.79 50.89
C MET A 1 -14.81 18.10 50.07
N SER A 2 -13.62 18.02 50.67
CA SER A 2 -12.35 18.25 49.94
C SER A 2 -11.90 16.96 49.25
N LEU A 3 -11.20 17.07 48.12
CA LEU A 3 -10.60 15.92 47.43
C LEU A 3 -9.66 15.14 48.36
N ASP A 4 -9.01 15.82 49.30
CA ASP A 4 -8.10 15.20 50.28
C ASP A 4 -8.80 14.22 51.23
N GLN A 5 -10.12 14.35 51.38
CA GLN A 5 -10.93 13.52 52.28
C GLN A 5 -11.43 12.23 51.61
N LEU A 6 -11.23 12.08 50.29
CA LEU A 6 -11.66 10.88 49.58
C LEU A 6 -10.64 9.74 49.73
N PRO A 7 -11.08 8.46 49.74
CA PRO A 7 -10.20 7.30 49.65
C PRO A 7 -9.38 7.29 48.34
N GLU A 8 -8.19 6.70 48.39
CA GLU A 8 -7.28 6.67 47.23
C GLU A 8 -7.87 5.90 46.04
N GLU A 9 -8.69 4.89 46.31
CA GLU A 9 -9.39 4.08 45.31
C GLU A 9 -10.39 4.92 44.50
N ILE A 10 -11.11 5.85 45.17
CA ILE A 10 -12.06 6.75 44.51
C ILE A 10 -11.31 7.75 43.65
N ILE A 11 -10.21 8.33 44.17
CA ILE A 11 -9.38 9.28 43.41
C ILE A 11 -8.77 8.58 42.19
N ASN A 12 -8.23 7.37 42.34
CA ASN A 12 -7.72 6.58 41.22
C ASN A 12 -8.79 6.28 40.18
N HIS A 13 -10.01 5.95 40.61
CA HIS A 13 -11.13 5.74 39.68
C HIS A 13 -11.45 7.02 38.90
N LEU A 14 -11.51 8.17 39.57
CA LEU A 14 -11.74 9.47 38.93
C LEU A 14 -10.65 9.80 37.90
N LEU A 15 -9.38 9.46 38.15
CA LEU A 15 -8.28 9.70 37.22
C LEU A 15 -8.43 8.98 35.87
N HIS A 16 -9.22 7.90 35.81
CA HIS A 16 -9.51 7.23 34.52
C HIS A 16 -10.38 8.09 33.59
N TYR A 17 -11.12 9.06 34.14
CA TYR A 17 -11.98 9.98 33.41
C TYR A 17 -11.32 11.34 33.13
N VAL A 18 -10.09 11.55 33.63
CA VAL A 18 -9.32 12.77 33.41
C VAL A 18 -8.42 12.58 32.20
N ALA A 19 -8.28 13.60 31.36
CA ALA A 19 -7.37 13.54 30.22
C ALA A 19 -5.92 13.32 30.71
N PRO A 20 -5.14 12.42 30.07
CA PRO A 20 -3.77 12.15 30.50
C PRO A 20 -2.89 13.41 30.58
N GLY A 21 -3.14 14.38 29.70
CA GLY A 21 -2.46 15.68 29.68
C GLY A 21 -2.68 16.50 30.96
N ASP A 22 -3.88 16.51 31.51
CA ASP A 22 -4.19 17.23 32.76
C ASP A 22 -3.56 16.55 33.96
N THR A 23 -3.54 15.21 33.95
CA THR A 23 -2.86 14.41 34.98
C THR A 23 -1.35 14.71 35.01
N LEU A 24 -0.73 14.82 33.83
CA LEU A 24 0.70 15.11 33.68
C LEU A 24 1.07 16.57 33.93
N SER A 25 0.25 17.52 33.51
CA SER A 25 0.57 18.94 33.58
C SER A 25 0.16 19.58 34.91
N SER A 26 -0.85 19.01 35.59
CA SER A 26 -1.49 19.67 36.73
C SER A 26 -1.63 18.75 37.94
N PHE A 27 -2.40 17.66 37.85
CA PHE A 27 -2.82 16.88 39.02
C PHE A 27 -1.65 16.34 39.85
N GLN A 28 -0.62 15.78 39.20
CA GLN A 28 0.53 15.19 39.89
C GLN A 28 1.37 16.20 40.70
N PHE A 29 1.22 17.51 40.44
CA PHE A 29 1.98 18.56 41.13
C PHE A 29 1.23 19.17 42.32
N LEU A 30 -0.04 18.79 42.53
CA LEU A 30 -0.88 19.34 43.59
C LEU A 30 -0.47 18.86 45.00
N SER A 31 -0.03 17.61 45.16
CA SER A 31 0.48 17.08 46.43
C SER A 31 1.34 15.83 46.22
N ARG A 32 2.13 15.46 47.23
CA ARG A 32 2.92 14.20 47.20
C ARG A 32 2.02 12.96 47.09
N ARG A 33 0.84 12.99 47.71
CA ARG A 33 -0.15 11.91 47.63
C ARG A 33 -0.66 11.76 46.20
N TYR A 34 -1.04 12.87 45.57
CA TYR A 34 -1.53 12.89 44.19
C TYR A 34 -0.44 12.54 43.18
N ALA A 35 0.81 12.94 43.41
CA ALA A 35 1.95 12.51 42.60
C ALA A 35 2.08 10.98 42.57
N ARG A 36 1.89 10.31 43.72
CA ARG A 36 1.94 8.84 43.82
C ARG A 36 0.79 8.20 43.02
N LEU A 37 -0.45 8.66 43.24
CA LEU A 37 -1.63 8.16 42.53
C LEU A 37 -1.53 8.36 41.01
N ALA A 38 -1.01 9.53 40.59
CA ALA A 38 -0.73 9.83 39.19
C ALA A 38 0.42 9.03 38.58
N CYS A 39 1.09 8.16 39.34
CA CYS A 39 2.12 7.24 38.87
C CYS A 39 1.69 5.77 38.93
N GLU A 40 0.43 5.49 39.27
CA GLU A 40 -0.07 4.12 39.38
C GLU A 40 0.02 3.37 38.04
N PRO A 41 0.66 2.18 37.99
CA PRO A 41 0.85 1.42 36.75
C PRO A 41 -0.47 1.08 36.03
N LEU A 42 -1.54 0.79 36.79
CA LEU A 42 -2.85 0.45 36.22
C LEU A 42 -3.49 1.62 35.48
N LEU A 43 -3.35 2.84 36.00
CA LEU A 43 -3.85 4.05 35.35
C LEU A 43 -3.17 4.26 33.99
N TRP A 44 -1.84 4.14 33.94
CA TRP A 44 -1.10 4.34 32.70
C TRP A 44 -1.28 3.19 31.71
N ARG A 45 -1.45 1.96 32.20
CA ARG A 45 -1.86 0.84 31.35
C ARG A 45 -3.20 1.12 30.68
N TYR A 46 -4.18 1.61 31.45
CA TYR A 46 -5.48 2.02 30.92
C TYR A 46 -5.34 3.11 29.86
N HIS A 47 -4.57 4.18 30.12
CA HIS A 47 -4.37 5.23 29.13
C HIS A 47 -3.67 4.74 27.87
N CYS A 48 -2.66 3.86 27.97
CA CYS A 48 -2.05 3.26 26.78
C CYS A 48 -3.06 2.49 25.91
N ILE A 49 -3.98 1.73 26.54
CA ILE A 49 -4.98 0.94 25.82
C ILE A 49 -6.04 1.84 25.16
N ASN A 50 -6.49 2.88 25.85
CA ASN A 50 -7.65 3.67 25.41
C ASN A 50 -7.29 4.92 24.60
N THR A 51 -6.04 5.38 24.65
CA THR A 51 -5.61 6.59 23.91
C THR A 51 -5.06 6.26 22.52
N PHE A 52 -4.41 5.11 22.36
CA PHE A 52 -3.71 4.73 21.13
C PHE A 52 -4.26 3.41 20.59
N ARG A 53 -4.75 3.42 19.35
CA ARG A 53 -5.24 2.21 18.69
C ARG A 53 -4.10 1.46 18.01
N TYR A 54 -3.14 2.19 17.45
CA TYR A 54 -2.02 1.60 16.71
C TYR A 54 -0.68 1.80 17.42
N TRP A 55 0.10 0.71 17.44
CA TRP A 55 1.40 0.63 18.07
C TRP A 55 2.42 0.03 17.10
N HIS A 56 3.57 0.70 16.96
CA HIS A 56 4.70 0.12 16.24
C HIS A 56 5.16 -1.22 16.88
N PRO A 57 5.55 -2.24 16.08
CA PRO A 57 5.99 -3.54 16.61
C PRO A 57 7.11 -3.47 17.65
N ASP A 58 8.03 -2.51 17.53
CA ASP A 58 9.16 -2.31 18.47
C ASP A 58 8.72 -2.09 19.93
N HIS A 59 7.46 -1.70 20.16
CA HIS A 59 6.94 -1.57 21.51
C HIS A 59 6.63 -2.90 22.18
N ASP A 60 6.53 -4.01 21.45
CA ASP A 60 6.10 -5.30 21.98
C ASP A 60 4.80 -5.17 22.82
N PHE A 61 3.88 -4.31 22.36
CA PHE A 61 2.75 -3.84 23.17
C PHE A 61 1.83 -4.99 23.59
N ARG A 62 1.51 -5.89 22.65
CA ARG A 62 0.66 -7.07 22.92
C ARG A 62 1.29 -8.01 23.96
N ALA A 63 2.61 -8.24 23.94
CA ALA A 63 3.22 -9.08 24.97
C ALA A 63 3.31 -8.35 26.32
N LYS A 64 3.55 -7.03 26.33
CA LYS A 64 3.49 -6.22 27.56
C LYS A 64 2.13 -6.28 28.23
N LEU A 65 1.02 -6.32 27.46
CA LEU A 65 -0.33 -6.49 28.01
C LEU A 65 -0.55 -7.82 28.74
N ARG A 66 0.22 -8.86 28.41
CA ARG A 66 0.14 -10.18 29.08
C ARG A 66 0.98 -10.26 30.36
N ARG A 67 1.85 -9.27 30.60
CA ARG A 67 2.71 -9.22 31.80
C ARG A 67 1.96 -8.56 32.98
N PRO A 68 2.35 -8.86 34.23
CA PRO A 68 1.81 -8.14 35.39
C PRO A 68 2.03 -6.62 35.23
N PRO A 69 1.03 -5.76 35.55
CA PRO A 69 1.14 -4.32 35.36
C PRO A 69 2.37 -3.69 36.02
N SER A 70 2.79 -4.21 37.17
CA SER A 70 3.98 -3.74 37.92
C SER A 70 5.32 -4.05 37.24
N LYS A 71 5.35 -4.89 36.20
CA LYS A 71 6.57 -5.28 35.46
C LYS A 71 6.81 -4.44 34.21
N VAL A 72 5.93 -3.50 33.89
CA VAL A 72 6.03 -2.63 32.72
C VAL A 72 5.93 -1.18 33.20
N ASP A 73 6.86 -0.34 32.76
CA ASP A 73 6.81 1.10 33.01
C ASP A 73 5.80 1.75 32.05
N TRP A 74 4.52 1.63 32.39
CA TRP A 74 3.42 2.11 31.54
C TRP A 74 3.43 3.62 31.37
N LYS A 75 3.79 4.39 32.41
CA LYS A 75 3.86 5.85 32.33
C LYS A 75 4.93 6.29 31.34
N ARG A 76 6.12 5.69 31.40
CA ARG A 76 7.18 5.97 30.44
C ARG A 76 6.81 5.55 29.03
N LEU A 77 6.16 4.40 28.86
CA LEU A 77 5.68 3.95 27.55
C LEU A 77 4.65 4.93 26.96
N PHE A 78 3.70 5.39 27.77
CA PHE A 78 2.71 6.40 27.37
C PHE A 78 3.38 7.70 26.96
N LEU A 79 4.27 8.24 27.80
CA LEU A 79 4.99 9.50 27.53
C LEU A 79 5.82 9.40 26.25
N PHE A 80 6.49 8.28 26.03
CA PHE A 80 7.26 8.04 24.82
C PHE A 80 6.34 8.07 23.58
N ARG A 81 5.23 7.31 23.60
CA ARG A 81 4.26 7.27 22.49
C ARG A 81 3.59 8.62 22.24
N TRP A 82 3.24 9.35 23.30
CA TRP A 82 2.68 10.70 23.26
C TRP A 82 3.65 11.70 22.63
N SER A 83 4.93 11.64 23.00
CA SER A 83 5.97 12.51 22.43
C SER A 83 6.18 12.27 20.93
N ARG A 84 6.08 11.01 20.48
CA ARG A 84 6.10 10.68 19.05
C ARG A 84 4.90 11.27 18.31
N GLN A 85 3.69 11.22 18.88
CA GLN A 85 2.51 11.84 18.25
C GLN A 85 2.69 13.36 18.07
N ALA A 86 3.19 14.06 19.09
CA ALA A 86 3.51 15.48 18.98
C ALA A 86 4.61 15.76 17.92
N TYR A 87 5.56 14.85 17.75
CA TYR A 87 6.57 14.96 16.69
C TYR A 87 5.98 14.74 15.29
N VAL A 88 5.10 13.74 15.11
CA VAL A 88 4.36 13.51 13.85
C VAL A 88 3.57 14.76 13.48
N SER A 89 2.82 15.34 14.41
CA SER A 89 2.03 16.56 14.16
C SER A 89 2.91 17.69 13.61
N ARG A 90 4.05 17.99 14.27
CA ARG A 90 4.98 19.04 13.81
C ARG A 90 5.56 18.77 12.44
N LEU A 91 5.91 17.52 12.14
CA LEU A 91 6.41 17.14 10.81
C LEU A 91 5.32 17.29 9.75
N PHE A 92 4.09 16.90 10.08
CA PHE A 92 2.95 17.01 9.18
C PHE A 92 2.57 18.47 8.90
N ASP A 93 2.54 19.33 9.92
CA ASP A 93 2.35 20.77 9.74
C ASP A 93 3.42 21.36 8.80
N GLY A 94 4.66 20.87 8.90
CA GLY A 94 5.74 21.23 7.98
C GLY A 94 5.52 20.75 6.54
N ILE A 95 4.88 19.60 6.33
CA ILE A 95 4.49 19.10 5.00
C ILE A 95 3.45 20.02 4.35
N LEU A 96 2.48 20.49 5.15
CA LEU A 96 1.42 21.40 4.70
C LEU A 96 1.95 22.81 4.43
N ALA A 97 2.87 23.30 5.27
CA ALA A 97 3.36 24.66 5.22
C ALA A 97 4.25 24.95 4.00
N THR A 98 5.07 23.99 3.55
CA THR A 98 6.06 24.21 2.50
C THR A 98 6.28 22.99 1.62
N LYS A 99 6.71 23.21 0.37
CA LYS A 99 7.22 22.15 -0.51
C LYS A 99 8.65 21.73 -0.18
N VAL A 100 9.40 22.57 0.52
CA VAL A 100 10.83 22.34 0.79
C VAL A 100 11.01 21.32 1.90
N GLY A 101 11.78 20.28 1.65
CA GLY A 101 12.07 19.17 2.56
C GLY A 101 10.85 18.31 2.87
N ARG A 102 9.85 18.28 1.97
CA ARG A 102 8.60 17.56 2.19
C ARG A 102 8.83 16.05 2.21
N TYR A 103 9.54 15.51 1.22
CA TYR A 103 9.83 14.07 1.17
C TYR A 103 10.73 13.63 2.33
N ARG A 104 11.63 14.50 2.80
CA ARG A 104 12.37 14.25 4.04
C ARG A 104 11.45 14.12 5.26
N ARG A 105 10.42 14.95 5.39
CA ARG A 105 9.43 14.83 6.48
C ARG A 105 8.57 13.58 6.34
N PHE A 106 8.21 13.20 5.10
CA PHE A 106 7.58 11.90 4.83
C PHE A 106 8.43 10.75 5.36
N ALA A 107 9.72 10.72 5.04
CA ALA A 107 10.65 9.70 5.53
C ALA A 107 10.66 9.63 7.07
N LEU A 108 10.80 10.79 7.73
CA LEU A 108 10.81 10.88 9.19
C LEU A 108 9.50 10.39 9.84
N ILE A 109 8.34 10.64 9.23
CA ILE A 109 7.07 10.10 9.72
C ILE A 109 6.98 8.59 9.42
N GLY A 110 7.41 8.18 8.22
CA GLY A 110 7.44 6.79 7.77
C GLY A 110 8.24 5.87 8.71
N GLU A 111 9.38 6.34 9.19
CA GLU A 111 10.21 5.64 10.19
C GLU A 111 9.54 5.48 11.56
N LEU A 112 8.52 6.28 11.88
CA LEU A 112 7.72 6.08 13.09
C LEU A 112 6.67 4.97 12.92
N GLY A 113 6.39 4.59 11.66
CA GLY A 113 5.44 3.56 11.28
C GLY A 113 4.08 3.73 11.95
N TYR A 114 3.57 2.67 12.58
CA TYR A 114 2.24 2.67 13.20
C TYR A 114 2.05 3.63 14.37
N ASP A 115 3.12 4.20 14.92
CA ASP A 115 2.96 5.28 15.89
C ASP A 115 2.42 6.58 15.26
N ALA A 116 2.50 6.72 13.93
CA ALA A 116 1.89 7.85 13.21
C ALA A 116 0.44 7.58 12.77
N LYS A 117 0.01 6.31 12.74
CA LYS A 117 -1.24 5.89 12.07
C LYS A 117 -2.48 6.55 12.66
N ASP A 118 -2.62 6.58 13.98
CA ASP A 118 -3.76 7.24 14.67
C ASP A 118 -3.91 8.71 14.23
N PHE A 119 -2.80 9.46 14.21
CA PHE A 119 -2.81 10.87 13.81
C PHE A 119 -3.12 11.04 12.34
N LEU A 120 -2.55 10.21 11.46
CA LEU A 120 -2.74 10.31 10.02
C LEU A 120 -4.17 10.00 9.59
N LEU A 121 -4.82 9.00 10.22
CA LEU A 121 -6.23 8.71 9.99
C LEU A 121 -7.11 9.92 10.35
N GLN A 122 -6.83 10.59 11.46
CA GLN A 122 -7.53 11.85 11.80
C GLN A 122 -7.33 12.95 10.75
N GLN A 123 -6.18 13.01 10.08
CA GLN A 123 -5.97 13.97 8.99
C GLN A 123 -6.67 13.55 7.69
N CYS A 124 -6.76 12.24 7.42
CA CYS A 124 -7.57 11.69 6.32
C CYS A 124 -9.06 12.03 6.47
N ASP A 125 -9.54 12.10 7.71
CA ASP A 125 -10.93 12.41 8.08
C ASP A 125 -11.14 13.90 8.42
N ALA A 126 -10.22 14.78 8.02
CA ALA A 126 -10.32 16.22 8.33
C ALA A 126 -11.66 16.80 7.87
N ASP A 127 -12.29 17.62 8.71
CA ASP A 127 -13.62 18.19 8.48
C ASP A 127 -13.64 19.20 7.31
N GLU A 128 -14.77 19.31 6.61
CA GLU A 128 -14.92 20.25 5.47
C GLU A 128 -14.81 21.73 5.85
N SER A 129 -15.02 22.06 7.13
CA SER A 129 -14.82 23.41 7.64
C SER A 129 -13.34 23.80 7.80
N ASP A 130 -12.41 22.85 7.72
CA ASP A 130 -10.97 23.14 7.83
C ASP A 130 -10.47 23.90 6.60
N GLU A 131 -9.77 25.02 6.81
CA GLU A 131 -9.21 25.82 5.71
C GLU A 131 -8.29 24.98 4.82
N ASN A 132 -7.59 24.01 5.39
CA ASN A 132 -6.64 23.11 4.74
C ASN A 132 -7.20 21.68 4.63
N VAL A 133 -8.51 21.51 4.47
CA VAL A 133 -9.14 20.18 4.34
C VAL A 133 -8.52 19.32 3.24
N LEU A 134 -8.40 19.83 2.00
CA LEU A 134 -7.89 19.05 0.88
C LEU A 134 -6.44 18.56 1.08
N PRO A 135 -5.46 19.40 1.48
CA PRO A 135 -4.09 18.96 1.67
C PRO A 135 -3.93 18.08 2.92
N LYS A 136 -4.71 18.30 3.99
CA LYS A 136 -4.72 17.39 5.15
C LYS A 136 -5.14 15.98 4.73
N ARG A 137 -6.26 15.85 4.02
CA ARG A 137 -6.74 14.56 3.53
C ARG A 137 -5.74 13.91 2.57
N TYR A 138 -5.24 14.67 1.59
CA TYR A 138 -4.30 14.16 0.60
C TYR A 138 -2.96 13.72 1.19
N PHE A 139 -2.29 14.59 1.94
CA PHE A 139 -0.97 14.28 2.49
C PHE A 139 -1.08 13.30 3.67
N GLY A 140 -2.17 13.34 4.44
CA GLY A 140 -2.46 12.32 5.45
C GLY A 140 -2.50 10.93 4.82
N GLN A 141 -3.26 10.80 3.73
CA GLN A 141 -3.36 9.55 2.98
C GLN A 141 -2.04 9.14 2.33
N ALA A 142 -1.31 10.07 1.72
CA ALA A 142 -0.06 9.76 1.04
C ALA A 142 1.03 9.27 2.01
N VAL A 143 1.15 9.88 3.20
CA VAL A 143 2.08 9.42 4.24
C VAL A 143 1.65 8.06 4.79
N LEU A 144 0.34 7.87 5.03
CA LEU A 144 -0.20 6.61 5.52
C LEU A 144 0.03 5.47 4.51
N ASP A 145 -0.18 5.72 3.22
CA ASP A 145 0.11 4.76 2.15
C ASP A 145 1.61 4.41 2.10
N SER A 146 2.49 5.39 2.28
CA SER A 146 3.95 5.15 2.34
C SER A 146 4.34 4.27 3.54
N ILE A 147 3.69 4.45 4.70
CA ILE A 147 3.86 3.56 5.87
C ILE A 147 3.37 2.15 5.55
N HIS A 148 2.18 1.99 4.96
CA HIS A 148 1.66 0.68 4.58
C HIS A 148 2.58 -0.04 3.60
N ARG A 149 3.12 0.67 2.60
CA ARG A 149 4.11 0.13 1.66
C ARG A 149 5.41 -0.25 2.35
N SER A 150 5.87 0.51 3.35
CA SER A 150 7.02 0.12 4.17
C SER A 150 6.82 -1.23 4.84
N VAL A 151 5.65 -1.44 5.47
CA VAL A 151 5.31 -2.69 6.17
C VAL A 151 5.28 -3.88 5.20
N ALA A 152 4.71 -3.67 4.01
CA ALA A 152 4.71 -4.68 2.95
C ALA A 152 6.11 -5.05 2.46
N ILE A 153 6.92 -4.04 2.12
CA ILE A 153 8.29 -4.24 1.62
C ILE A 153 9.15 -4.92 2.69
N GLU A 154 8.93 -4.63 3.97
CA GLU A 154 9.62 -5.30 5.06
C GLU A 154 9.35 -6.82 5.10
N GLN A 155 8.14 -7.28 4.77
CA GLN A 155 7.86 -8.72 4.65
C GLN A 155 8.70 -9.37 3.54
N TRP A 156 8.74 -8.74 2.36
CA TRP A 156 9.53 -9.26 1.24
C TRP A 156 11.03 -9.16 1.49
N HIS A 157 11.48 -8.11 2.17
CA HIS A 157 12.87 -7.95 2.57
C HIS A 157 13.29 -9.02 3.58
N ALA A 158 12.45 -9.32 4.58
CA ALA A 158 12.69 -10.40 5.53
C ALA A 158 12.81 -11.76 4.84
N LEU A 159 11.94 -12.05 3.86
CA LEU A 159 12.04 -13.26 3.04
C LEU A 159 13.31 -13.32 2.17
N ALA A 160 13.81 -12.16 1.73
CA ALA A 160 15.03 -12.09 0.91
C ALA A 160 16.34 -12.20 1.72
N ASP A 161 16.29 -11.95 3.03
CA ASP A 161 17.45 -11.98 3.92
C ASP A 161 17.49 -13.30 4.73
N PRO A 162 18.41 -14.23 4.43
CA PRO A 162 18.46 -15.53 5.10
C PRO A 162 18.80 -15.46 6.60
N ARG A 163 19.14 -14.28 7.13
CA ARG A 163 19.40 -14.06 8.56
C ARG A 163 18.13 -13.79 9.35
N LEU A 164 17.04 -13.44 8.67
CA LEU A 164 15.75 -13.14 9.28
C LEU A 164 14.84 -14.38 9.19
N PRO A 165 13.89 -14.55 10.13
CA PRO A 165 12.91 -15.61 10.03
C PRO A 165 11.97 -15.35 8.85
N ASP A 166 11.63 -16.40 8.11
CA ASP A 166 10.66 -16.33 7.02
C ASP A 166 9.30 -15.87 7.56
N PRO A 167 8.69 -14.82 6.96
CA PRO A 167 7.34 -14.41 7.32
C PRO A 167 6.31 -15.46 6.92
N GLU A 168 5.17 -15.44 7.60
CA GLU A 168 4.02 -16.30 7.28
C GLU A 168 3.49 -15.99 5.86
N LEU A 169 3.05 -17.03 5.13
CA LEU A 169 2.61 -16.90 3.74
C LEU A 169 1.49 -15.86 3.55
N GLU A 170 0.53 -15.82 4.47
CA GLU A 170 -0.56 -14.85 4.46
C GLU A 170 -0.07 -13.40 4.60
N LYS A 171 1.02 -13.16 5.34
CA LYS A 171 1.63 -11.83 5.47
C LYS A 171 2.40 -11.45 4.21
N LEU A 172 3.09 -12.42 3.60
CA LEU A 172 3.78 -12.23 2.32
C LEU A 172 2.84 -11.90 1.17
N LEU A 173 1.66 -12.53 1.13
CA LEU A 173 0.63 -12.24 0.14
C LEU A 173 -0.19 -10.99 0.51
N GLY A 174 -0.50 -10.82 1.79
CA GLY A 174 -1.16 -9.61 2.32
C GLY A 174 -0.34 -8.33 2.11
N ALA A 175 0.97 -8.44 1.93
CA ALA A 175 1.82 -7.31 1.56
C ALA A 175 1.36 -6.62 0.27
N PHE A 176 0.75 -7.34 -0.68
CA PHE A 176 0.15 -6.71 -1.85
C PHE A 176 -1.09 -5.88 -1.49
N ASP A 177 -1.94 -6.35 -0.57
CA ASP A 177 -3.12 -5.62 -0.09
C ASP A 177 -2.76 -4.27 0.53
N MET A 178 -1.60 -4.15 1.18
CA MET A 178 -1.13 -2.91 1.80
C MET A 178 -0.89 -1.76 0.80
N PHE A 179 -0.69 -2.06 -0.49
CA PHE A 179 -0.58 -1.04 -1.54
C PHE A 179 -1.92 -0.41 -1.95
N VAL A 180 -3.03 -1.06 -1.59
CA VAL A 180 -4.39 -0.68 -1.99
C VAL A 180 -5.33 -0.46 -0.80
N LEU A 181 -4.82 -0.57 0.44
CA LEU A 181 -5.61 -0.45 1.67
C LEU A 181 -6.28 0.93 1.85
N ARG A 182 -5.59 2.02 1.48
CA ARG A 182 -6.16 3.37 1.33
C ARG A 182 -7.07 3.87 2.48
N GLY A 183 -6.50 4.14 3.65
CA GLY A 183 -7.21 4.81 4.75
C GLY A 183 -8.18 3.90 5.51
N GLU A 184 -8.50 2.74 4.94
CA GLU A 184 -9.35 1.74 5.56
C GLU A 184 -8.71 1.09 6.79
N SER A 185 -9.57 0.63 7.69
CA SER A 185 -9.16 -0.25 8.77
C SER A 185 -8.83 -1.63 8.20
N GLY A 186 -7.58 -2.03 8.34
CA GLY A 186 -7.07 -3.30 7.85
C GLY A 186 -5.55 -3.33 7.98
N ASP A 187 -5.00 -4.51 8.21
CA ASP A 187 -3.55 -4.75 8.22
C ASP A 187 -3.27 -6.24 7.94
N LEU A 188 -2.00 -6.60 7.82
CA LEU A 188 -1.51 -7.98 7.72
C LEU A 188 -2.00 -8.84 8.89
N ASP A 189 -2.01 -8.28 10.11
CA ASP A 189 -2.50 -8.99 11.29
C ASP A 189 -4.01 -9.27 11.23
N ASP A 190 -4.79 -8.42 10.56
CA ASP A 190 -6.24 -8.66 10.39
C ASP A 190 -6.49 -9.82 9.43
N ILE A 191 -5.64 -9.99 8.42
CA ILE A 191 -5.69 -11.16 7.51
C ILE A 191 -5.43 -12.45 8.31
N SER A 192 -4.40 -12.46 9.15
CA SER A 192 -4.11 -13.59 10.04
C SER A 192 -5.28 -13.87 10.98
N ALA A 193 -5.90 -12.83 11.55
CA ALA A 193 -7.04 -12.97 12.46
C ALA A 193 -8.29 -13.56 11.77
N ILE A 194 -8.60 -13.15 10.55
CA ILE A 194 -9.70 -13.74 9.76
C ILE A 194 -9.43 -15.24 9.53
N LEU A 195 -8.20 -15.61 9.18
CA LEU A 195 -7.83 -17.02 8.98
C LEU A 195 -7.89 -17.83 10.29
N ASP A 196 -7.53 -17.22 11.43
CA ASP A 196 -7.67 -17.82 12.75
C ASP A 196 -9.14 -18.07 13.10
N GLU A 197 -10.02 -17.09 12.85
CA GLU A 197 -11.46 -17.20 13.05
C GLU A 197 -12.05 -18.32 12.19
N LYS A 198 -11.76 -18.34 10.89
CA LYS A 198 -12.22 -19.40 9.98
C LYS A 198 -11.69 -20.78 10.38
N THR A 199 -10.46 -20.86 10.88
CA THR A 199 -9.93 -22.13 11.39
C THR A 199 -10.65 -22.57 12.67
N ALA A 200 -11.03 -21.64 13.54
CA ALA A 200 -11.82 -21.95 14.73
C ALA A 200 -13.24 -22.45 14.35
N GLU A 201 -13.89 -21.84 13.35
CA GLU A 201 -15.17 -22.32 12.80
C GLU A 201 -15.06 -23.75 12.23
N PHE A 202 -13.98 -24.04 11.51
CA PHE A 202 -13.70 -25.39 11.01
C PHE A 202 -13.53 -26.41 12.15
N ARG A 203 -12.73 -26.08 13.18
CA ARG A 203 -12.55 -26.94 14.35
C ARG A 203 -13.86 -27.18 15.09
N ALA A 204 -14.70 -26.15 15.24
CA ALA A 204 -15.99 -26.27 15.91
C ALA A 204 -16.97 -27.18 15.15
N SER A 205 -16.93 -27.16 13.81
CA SER A 205 -17.75 -28.04 12.96
C SER A 205 -17.21 -29.48 12.83
N HIS A 206 -15.97 -29.75 13.29
CA HIS A 206 -15.35 -31.07 13.26
C HIS A 206 -14.79 -31.48 14.64
N PRO A 207 -15.65 -31.84 15.62
CA PRO A 207 -15.19 -32.20 16.96
C PRO A 207 -14.25 -33.41 17.02
N THR A 208 -14.35 -34.32 16.05
CA THR A 208 -13.50 -35.51 15.93
C THR A 208 -12.27 -35.25 15.06
N LEU A 209 -11.90 -33.99 14.81
CA LEU A 209 -10.75 -33.64 13.97
C LEU A 209 -9.48 -34.32 14.46
N ASP A 210 -9.26 -34.37 15.78
CA ASP A 210 -8.04 -34.93 16.35
C ASP A 210 -7.90 -36.45 16.12
N ASP A 211 -9.01 -37.16 15.92
CA ASP A 211 -9.04 -38.60 15.61
C ASP A 211 -8.75 -38.91 14.14
N MET A 212 -8.76 -37.90 13.26
CA MET A 212 -8.57 -38.07 11.82
C MET A 212 -7.09 -38.24 11.44
N THR A 213 -6.84 -39.05 10.41
CA THR A 213 -5.52 -39.13 9.79
C THR A 213 -5.11 -37.82 9.12
N THR A 214 -3.82 -37.62 8.85
CA THR A 214 -3.31 -36.46 8.09
C THR A 214 -4.08 -36.29 6.76
N ARG A 215 -4.30 -37.38 6.03
CA ARG A 215 -5.09 -37.39 4.78
C ARG A 215 -6.54 -36.98 5.00
N GLN A 216 -7.20 -37.56 6.00
CA GLN A 216 -8.59 -37.25 6.32
C GLN A 216 -8.78 -35.79 6.74
N LYS A 217 -7.89 -35.25 7.58
CA LYS A 217 -7.88 -33.84 7.98
C LYS A 217 -7.76 -32.91 6.77
N ALA A 218 -6.83 -33.21 5.86
CA ALA A 218 -6.58 -32.39 4.68
C ALA A 218 -7.79 -32.37 3.72
N VAL A 219 -8.39 -33.54 3.44
CA VAL A 219 -9.59 -33.64 2.59
C VAL A 219 -10.79 -32.98 3.24
N ALA A 220 -11.01 -33.18 4.56
CA ALA A 220 -12.10 -32.56 5.28
C ALA A 220 -12.01 -31.03 5.25
N LEU A 221 -10.81 -30.47 5.46
CA LEU A 221 -10.57 -29.05 5.36
C LEU A 221 -10.82 -28.54 3.93
N ASN A 222 -10.36 -29.26 2.90
CA ASN A 222 -10.52 -28.85 1.49
C ASN A 222 -11.99 -28.74 1.10
N ARG A 223 -12.78 -29.77 1.44
CA ARG A 223 -14.23 -29.75 1.24
C ARG A 223 -14.90 -28.63 2.02
N TRP A 224 -14.47 -28.39 3.25
CA TRP A 224 -15.05 -27.34 4.09
C TRP A 224 -14.78 -25.93 3.53
N VAL A 225 -13.54 -25.60 3.15
CA VAL A 225 -13.23 -24.26 2.62
C VAL A 225 -14.01 -23.97 1.33
N ARG A 226 -14.19 -24.98 0.48
CA ARG A 226 -15.00 -24.88 -0.74
C ARG A 226 -16.49 -24.74 -0.43
N ALA A 227 -17.01 -25.52 0.52
CA ALA A 227 -18.41 -25.44 0.95
C ALA A 227 -18.76 -24.10 1.62
N GLN A 228 -17.80 -23.47 2.31
CA GLN A 228 -17.93 -22.11 2.85
C GLN A 228 -17.65 -21.02 1.82
N ASN A 229 -17.47 -21.38 0.54
CA ASN A 229 -17.19 -20.49 -0.58
C ASN A 229 -15.90 -19.66 -0.39
N LEU A 230 -14.96 -20.08 0.45
CA LEU A 230 -13.72 -19.35 0.75
C LEU A 230 -12.67 -19.42 -0.38
N THR A 231 -12.89 -20.27 -1.38
CA THR A 231 -11.96 -20.53 -2.48
C THR A 231 -12.70 -20.71 -3.81
N GLY A 232 -11.99 -20.52 -4.92
CA GLY A 232 -12.54 -20.69 -6.27
C GLY A 232 -13.15 -19.42 -6.87
N LEU A 233 -13.74 -19.57 -8.06
CA LEU A 233 -14.42 -18.51 -8.82
C LEU A 233 -15.77 -19.01 -9.30
N LYS A 234 -16.79 -18.15 -9.26
CA LYS A 234 -18.12 -18.44 -9.80
C LYS A 234 -18.10 -18.42 -11.33
N ASN A 235 -17.36 -17.48 -11.92
CA ASN A 235 -17.20 -17.36 -13.38
C ASN A 235 -15.73 -17.19 -13.77
N PRO A 236 -14.96 -18.28 -13.89
CA PRO A 236 -13.53 -18.23 -14.20
C PRO A 236 -13.19 -17.46 -15.48
N ASP A 237 -13.98 -17.59 -16.55
CA ASP A 237 -13.68 -16.95 -17.85
C ASP A 237 -13.70 -15.41 -17.76
N ARG A 238 -14.56 -14.87 -16.90
CA ARG A 238 -14.69 -13.43 -16.67
C ARG A 238 -13.79 -12.94 -15.54
N ASP A 239 -13.75 -13.66 -14.43
CA ASP A 239 -13.27 -13.13 -13.15
C ASP A 239 -11.83 -13.55 -12.81
N TYR A 240 -11.19 -14.42 -13.62
CA TYR A 240 -9.81 -14.86 -13.39
C TYR A 240 -8.80 -13.71 -13.41
N ARG A 241 -9.04 -12.68 -14.24
CA ARG A 241 -8.17 -11.50 -14.35
C ARG A 241 -8.58 -10.36 -13.44
N ASN A 242 -9.51 -10.57 -12.51
CA ASN A 242 -9.88 -9.54 -11.57
C ASN A 242 -8.78 -9.36 -10.50
N LEU A 243 -8.28 -8.14 -10.32
CA LEU A 243 -7.27 -7.82 -9.30
C LEU A 243 -7.71 -8.20 -7.89
N ARG A 244 -9.00 -8.05 -7.56
CA ARG A 244 -9.55 -8.42 -6.25
C ARG A 244 -9.23 -9.87 -5.92
N ASN A 245 -9.36 -10.75 -6.91
CA ASN A 245 -9.19 -12.20 -6.73
C ASN A 245 -7.70 -12.60 -6.60
N CYS A 246 -6.76 -11.68 -6.92
CA CYS A 246 -5.31 -11.85 -6.74
C CYS A 246 -4.82 -11.42 -5.34
N LEU A 247 -5.66 -10.75 -4.56
CA LEU A 247 -5.32 -10.14 -3.26
C LEU A 247 -5.97 -10.95 -2.14
N ILE A 248 -5.16 -11.53 -1.25
CA ILE A 248 -5.68 -12.46 -0.22
C ILE A 248 -6.58 -11.74 0.79
N GLY A 249 -6.24 -10.52 1.18
CA GLY A 249 -7.05 -9.73 2.11
C GLY A 249 -8.38 -9.30 1.49
N GLN A 250 -8.37 -8.90 0.21
CA GLN A 250 -9.61 -8.60 -0.53
C GLN A 250 -10.49 -9.84 -0.70
N ALA A 251 -9.93 -10.98 -1.09
CA ALA A 251 -10.67 -12.23 -1.22
C ALA A 251 -11.31 -12.63 0.12
N LEU A 252 -10.56 -12.58 1.23
CA LEU A 252 -11.10 -12.97 2.54
C LEU A 252 -12.18 -12.02 3.09
N ARG A 253 -12.18 -10.75 2.69
CA ARG A 253 -13.15 -9.75 3.21
C ARG A 253 -14.36 -9.57 2.30
N HIS A 254 -14.24 -9.83 1.00
CA HIS A 254 -15.34 -9.71 0.07
C HIS A 254 -16.37 -10.83 0.28
N GLY A 255 -17.68 -10.51 0.26
CA GLY A 255 -18.73 -11.48 0.59
C GLY A 255 -18.79 -12.71 -0.33
N ASP A 256 -18.31 -12.59 -1.57
CA ASP A 256 -18.20 -13.73 -2.50
C ASP A 256 -16.96 -14.60 -2.30
N HIS A 257 -15.95 -14.12 -1.57
CA HIS A 257 -14.69 -14.81 -1.29
C HIS A 257 -13.92 -15.40 -2.49
N GLU A 258 -14.21 -14.88 -3.67
CA GLU A 258 -13.61 -15.32 -4.92
C GLU A 258 -12.09 -15.10 -4.96
N SER A 259 -11.37 -16.14 -5.41
CA SER A 259 -9.92 -16.14 -5.45
C SER A 259 -9.38 -16.98 -6.60
N ILE A 260 -8.28 -16.52 -7.20
CA ILE A 260 -7.56 -17.30 -8.24
C ILE A 260 -6.82 -18.49 -7.59
N PRO A 261 -6.39 -19.51 -8.36
CA PRO A 261 -5.84 -20.75 -7.80
C PRO A 261 -4.70 -20.58 -6.79
N ILE A 262 -3.83 -19.59 -7.01
CA ILE A 262 -2.71 -19.30 -6.10
C ILE A 262 -3.17 -18.77 -4.74
N VAL A 263 -4.21 -17.92 -4.72
CA VAL A 263 -4.79 -17.37 -3.50
C VAL A 263 -5.64 -18.43 -2.80
N SER A 264 -6.46 -19.19 -3.54
CA SER A 264 -7.24 -20.30 -3.00
C SER A 264 -6.35 -21.34 -2.30
N SER A 265 -5.26 -21.75 -2.95
CA SER A 265 -4.31 -22.70 -2.36
C SER A 265 -3.57 -22.11 -1.15
N ALA A 266 -3.25 -20.82 -1.18
CA ALA A 266 -2.64 -20.15 -0.05
C ALA A 266 -3.58 -20.10 1.16
N ILE A 267 -4.86 -19.74 0.98
CA ILE A 267 -5.87 -19.74 2.05
C ILE A 267 -5.94 -21.12 2.70
N PHE A 268 -6.09 -22.18 1.89
CA PHE A 268 -6.10 -23.55 2.39
C PHE A 268 -4.82 -23.89 3.17
N CYS A 269 -3.63 -23.61 2.62
CA CYS A 269 -2.36 -23.93 3.28
C CYS A 269 -2.18 -23.17 4.60
N CYS A 270 -2.67 -21.92 4.69
CA CYS A 270 -2.62 -21.14 5.92
C CYS A 270 -3.52 -21.72 7.01
N MET A 271 -4.71 -22.20 6.65
CA MET A 271 -5.61 -22.88 7.58
C MET A 271 -5.11 -24.28 7.97
N ALA A 272 -4.58 -25.03 7.00
CA ALA A 272 -4.04 -26.38 7.19
C ALA A 272 -2.88 -26.37 8.22
N ARG A 273 -1.97 -25.40 8.13
CA ARG A 273 -0.90 -25.20 9.12
C ARG A 273 -1.44 -24.93 10.54
N ARG A 274 -2.52 -24.15 10.66
CA ARG A 274 -3.17 -23.87 11.96
C ARG A 274 -3.86 -25.08 12.60
N ILE A 275 -4.16 -26.12 11.83
CA ILE A 275 -4.65 -27.41 12.35
C ILE A 275 -3.54 -28.47 12.48
N GLY A 276 -2.27 -28.07 12.32
CA GLY A 276 -1.12 -28.93 12.55
C GLY A 276 -0.67 -29.76 11.34
N LEU A 277 -1.15 -29.46 10.14
CA LEU A 277 -0.68 -30.13 8.91
C LEU A 277 0.57 -29.44 8.35
N ASP A 278 1.50 -30.23 7.82
CA ASP A 278 2.62 -29.71 7.03
C ASP A 278 2.16 -29.42 5.60
N ALA A 279 1.67 -28.21 5.37
CA ALA A 279 1.04 -27.80 4.11
C ALA A 279 1.75 -26.61 3.46
N GLN A 280 2.04 -26.76 2.17
CA GLN A 280 2.60 -25.70 1.31
C GLN A 280 1.88 -25.65 -0.04
N CYS A 281 2.02 -24.53 -0.75
CA CYS A 281 1.61 -24.48 -2.14
C CYS A 281 2.58 -25.30 -3.02
N CYS A 282 2.08 -25.85 -4.12
CA CYS A 282 2.84 -26.52 -5.16
C CYS A 282 2.76 -25.69 -6.44
N ASN A 283 3.90 -25.19 -6.92
CA ASN A 283 3.97 -24.23 -8.03
C ASN A 283 3.88 -24.90 -9.42
N PHE A 284 2.83 -25.68 -9.64
CA PHE A 284 2.66 -26.47 -10.86
C PHE A 284 2.47 -25.58 -12.11
N PRO A 285 2.93 -25.97 -13.31
CA PRO A 285 2.70 -25.16 -14.51
C PRO A 285 1.20 -24.97 -14.81
N GLY A 286 0.78 -23.73 -15.06
CA GLY A 286 -0.62 -23.40 -15.40
C GLY A 286 -1.61 -23.39 -14.22
N HIS A 287 -1.32 -24.07 -13.10
CA HIS A 287 -2.22 -24.12 -11.93
C HIS A 287 -1.45 -24.15 -10.59
N ILE A 288 -2.06 -23.82 -9.47
CA ILE A 288 -1.43 -24.02 -8.14
C ILE A 288 -2.23 -25.06 -7.39
N HIS A 289 -1.52 -26.03 -6.81
CA HIS A 289 -2.11 -27.04 -5.92
C HIS A 289 -1.64 -26.78 -4.48
N ALA A 290 -2.34 -27.36 -3.51
CA ALA A 290 -1.81 -27.55 -2.17
C ALA A 290 -1.10 -28.91 -2.09
N VAL A 291 0.04 -28.98 -1.41
CA VAL A 291 0.75 -30.21 -1.10
C VAL A 291 0.83 -30.37 0.41
N ILE A 292 0.49 -31.56 0.89
CA ILE A 292 0.55 -31.93 2.30
C ILE A 292 1.57 -33.03 2.44
N SER A 293 2.51 -32.85 3.36
CA SER A 293 3.54 -33.82 3.68
C SER A 293 3.19 -34.56 4.97
N SER A 294 3.52 -35.85 5.01
CA SER A 294 3.46 -36.66 6.22
C SER A 294 4.59 -36.30 7.20
N SER A 295 4.39 -36.65 8.48
CA SER A 295 5.44 -36.60 9.49
C SER A 295 6.62 -37.52 9.09
N PRO A 296 7.88 -37.22 9.46
CA PRO A 296 9.00 -38.09 9.16
C PRO A 296 8.86 -39.54 9.67
N THR A 297 8.01 -39.76 10.69
CA THR A 297 7.86 -41.05 11.39
C THR A 297 6.60 -41.82 11.02
N GLU A 298 5.67 -41.23 10.26
CA GLU A 298 4.35 -41.81 9.99
C GLU A 298 3.94 -41.59 8.53
N THR A 299 3.04 -42.40 7.99
CA THR A 299 2.42 -42.17 6.68
C THR A 299 1.32 -41.10 6.77
N LEU A 300 0.77 -40.67 5.62
CA LEU A 300 -0.41 -39.79 5.58
C LEU A 300 -1.66 -40.39 6.25
N ASP A 301 -1.68 -41.72 6.42
CA ASP A 301 -2.74 -42.48 7.07
C ASP A 301 -2.37 -42.84 8.53
N ASN A 302 -1.41 -42.09 9.11
CA ASN A 302 -0.88 -42.21 10.47
C ASN A 302 -0.36 -43.62 10.82
N GLN A 303 0.13 -44.37 9.82
CA GLN A 303 0.79 -45.66 10.07
C GLN A 303 2.27 -45.44 10.37
N PRO A 304 2.85 -46.05 11.42
CA PRO A 304 4.25 -45.85 11.78
C PRO A 304 5.17 -46.40 10.68
N LEU A 305 6.18 -45.60 10.31
CA LEU A 305 7.21 -46.00 9.36
C LEU A 305 8.31 -46.81 10.06
N PRO A 306 8.96 -47.79 9.37
CA PRO A 306 10.03 -48.61 9.95
C PRO A 306 11.27 -47.82 10.44
N GLY A 307 11.38 -46.57 10.03
CA GLY A 307 12.40 -45.60 10.43
C GLY A 307 12.04 -44.23 9.86
N PRO A 308 12.71 -43.15 10.30
CA PRO A 308 12.46 -41.81 9.78
C PRO A 308 12.72 -41.78 8.27
N SER A 309 11.70 -41.44 7.47
CA SER A 309 11.84 -41.33 6.02
C SER A 309 12.60 -40.07 5.64
N VAL A 310 13.53 -40.21 4.68
CA VAL A 310 14.25 -39.08 4.08
C VAL A 310 13.33 -38.28 3.14
N THR A 311 12.30 -38.92 2.58
CA THR A 311 11.32 -38.30 1.69
C THR A 311 9.92 -38.50 2.26
N PRO A 312 9.25 -37.44 2.77
CA PRO A 312 7.91 -37.60 3.30
C PRO A 312 6.94 -38.01 2.19
N ASP A 313 5.99 -38.88 2.54
CA ASP A 313 4.85 -39.19 1.68
C ASP A 313 3.99 -37.91 1.50
N ARG A 314 3.44 -37.72 0.31
CA ARG A 314 2.79 -36.48 -0.12
C ARG A 314 1.46 -36.73 -0.81
N MET A 315 0.49 -35.88 -0.49
CA MET A 315 -0.78 -35.79 -1.21
C MET A 315 -0.98 -34.38 -1.78
N TYR A 316 -1.80 -34.29 -2.82
CA TYR A 316 -2.09 -33.04 -3.52
C TYR A 316 -3.58 -32.74 -3.50
N LEU A 317 -3.92 -31.48 -3.28
CA LEU A 317 -5.30 -31.00 -3.29
C LEU A 317 -5.42 -29.81 -4.23
N ASP A 318 -6.62 -29.58 -4.75
CA ASP A 318 -6.95 -28.41 -5.55
C ASP A 318 -8.08 -27.61 -4.88
N PRO A 319 -7.75 -26.75 -3.90
CA PRO A 319 -8.75 -25.91 -3.23
C PRO A 319 -9.57 -25.03 -4.17
N PHE A 320 -9.04 -24.75 -5.37
CA PHE A 320 -9.72 -23.95 -6.39
C PHE A 320 -10.75 -24.74 -7.19
N GLY A 321 -10.44 -25.98 -7.57
CA GLY A 321 -11.24 -26.75 -8.53
C GLY A 321 -11.87 -28.06 -8.04
N ASP A 322 -11.27 -28.74 -7.06
CA ASP A 322 -11.58 -30.15 -6.75
C ASP A 322 -11.77 -30.36 -5.24
N ASP A 323 -12.79 -31.14 -4.86
CA ASP A 323 -13.11 -31.45 -3.46
C ASP A 323 -12.20 -32.55 -2.90
N ASP A 324 -11.69 -33.42 -3.78
CA ASP A 324 -10.99 -34.64 -3.42
C ASP A 324 -9.48 -34.55 -3.69
N GLU A 325 -8.76 -35.59 -3.24
CA GLU A 325 -7.34 -35.73 -3.51
C GLU A 325 -7.05 -35.82 -5.01
N VAL A 326 -6.15 -34.98 -5.49
CA VAL A 326 -5.70 -34.99 -6.88
C VAL A 326 -4.71 -36.14 -7.07
N PRO A 327 -5.04 -37.16 -7.89
CA PRO A 327 -4.16 -38.32 -8.02
C PRO A 327 -2.82 -37.93 -8.63
N LEU A 328 -1.72 -38.42 -8.05
CA LEU A 328 -0.36 -38.16 -8.55
C LEU A 328 -0.19 -38.55 -10.04
N GLY A 329 -0.86 -39.61 -10.48
CA GLY A 329 -0.88 -40.03 -11.88
C GLY A 329 -1.46 -38.97 -12.82
N LYS A 330 -2.51 -38.24 -12.39
CA LYS A 330 -3.12 -37.13 -13.14
C LYS A 330 -2.13 -35.96 -13.29
N LEU A 331 -1.44 -35.59 -12.21
CA LEU A 331 -0.42 -34.53 -12.23
C LEU A 331 0.77 -34.87 -13.13
N LYS A 332 1.29 -36.11 -13.04
CA LYS A 332 2.37 -36.58 -13.92
C LYS A 332 1.95 -36.58 -15.39
N TYR A 333 0.71 -37.00 -15.68
CA TYR A 333 0.15 -36.96 -17.04
C TYR A 333 0.02 -35.52 -17.57
N LEU A 334 -0.48 -34.59 -16.76
CA LEU A 334 -0.56 -33.17 -17.13
C LEU A 334 0.81 -32.56 -17.37
N LEU A 335 1.80 -32.90 -16.53
CA LEU A 335 3.16 -32.41 -16.69
C LEU A 335 3.80 -32.89 -17.99
N ALA A 336 3.60 -34.15 -18.36
CA ALA A 336 4.07 -34.70 -19.63
C ALA A 336 3.50 -33.93 -20.85
N ARG A 337 2.31 -33.33 -20.73
CA ARG A 337 1.70 -32.50 -21.78
C ARG A 337 2.31 -31.10 -21.89
N PHE A 338 2.92 -30.58 -20.82
CA PHE A 338 3.65 -29.31 -20.85
C PHE A 338 5.04 -29.41 -21.50
N GLY A 339 5.52 -30.63 -21.78
CA GLY A 339 6.78 -30.90 -22.47
C GLY A 339 7.95 -31.26 -21.52
N GLU A 340 9.07 -31.70 -22.12
CA GLU A 340 10.26 -32.20 -21.40
C GLU A 340 10.99 -31.14 -20.55
N SER A 341 10.65 -29.85 -20.71
CA SER A 341 11.28 -28.74 -19.98
C SER A 341 10.94 -28.69 -18.49
N PHE A 342 9.95 -29.47 -18.02
CA PHE A 342 9.55 -29.50 -16.62
C PHE A 342 10.00 -30.79 -15.93
N HIS A 343 10.99 -30.66 -15.05
CA HIS A 343 11.40 -31.75 -14.17
C HIS A 343 10.29 -32.05 -13.15
N SER A 344 9.79 -33.29 -13.16
CA SER A 344 8.67 -33.73 -12.30
C SER A 344 8.91 -33.54 -10.82
N GLU A 345 10.14 -33.74 -10.36
CA GLU A 345 10.53 -33.53 -8.96
C GLU A 345 10.41 -32.07 -8.53
N VAL A 346 10.74 -31.12 -9.42
CA VAL A 346 10.66 -29.68 -9.13
C VAL A 346 9.22 -29.19 -9.21
N ALA A 347 8.47 -29.62 -10.21
CA ALA A 347 7.09 -29.19 -10.43
C ALA A 347 6.10 -29.69 -9.37
N LEU A 348 6.43 -30.81 -8.71
CA LEU A 348 5.63 -31.45 -7.66
C LEU A 348 6.17 -31.19 -6.24
N ALA A 349 7.27 -30.45 -6.11
CA ALA A 349 7.81 -30.11 -4.80
C ALA A 349 6.98 -29.00 -4.13
N PRO A 350 6.94 -28.98 -2.78
CA PRO A 350 6.57 -27.79 -2.02
C PRO A 350 7.30 -26.55 -2.56
N ALA A 351 6.52 -25.55 -2.94
CA ALA A 351 7.04 -24.31 -3.47
C ALA A 351 7.67 -23.48 -2.36
N ARG A 352 8.78 -22.82 -2.69
CA ARG A 352 9.34 -21.79 -1.82
C ARG A 352 8.38 -20.58 -1.79
N PRO A 353 8.22 -19.91 -0.64
CA PRO A 353 7.34 -18.73 -0.54
C PRO A 353 7.66 -17.66 -1.60
N VAL A 354 8.94 -17.46 -1.92
CA VAL A 354 9.38 -16.52 -2.97
C VAL A 354 8.72 -16.79 -4.32
N SER A 355 8.59 -18.06 -4.72
CA SER A 355 7.97 -18.43 -6.00
C SER A 355 6.48 -18.12 -6.02
N ILE A 356 5.80 -18.26 -4.88
CA ILE A 356 4.38 -17.95 -4.72
C ILE A 356 4.15 -16.44 -4.76
N VAL A 357 4.99 -15.66 -4.08
CA VAL A 357 4.93 -14.18 -4.13
C VAL A 357 5.19 -13.66 -5.55
N THR A 358 6.26 -14.14 -6.20
CA THR A 358 6.59 -13.72 -7.58
C THR A 358 5.47 -14.05 -8.55
N ARG A 359 4.90 -15.26 -8.50
CA ARG A 359 3.79 -15.65 -9.38
C ARG A 359 2.51 -14.86 -9.10
N THR A 360 2.25 -14.49 -7.84
CA THR A 360 1.14 -13.60 -7.49
C THR A 360 1.32 -12.22 -8.12
N GLY A 361 2.52 -11.64 -8.01
CA GLY A 361 2.88 -10.39 -8.71
C GLY A 361 2.74 -10.49 -10.23
N SER A 362 3.14 -11.61 -10.84
CA SER A 362 2.96 -11.85 -12.28
C SER A 362 1.49 -11.88 -12.71
N ASN A 363 0.58 -12.43 -11.91
CA ASN A 363 -0.87 -12.38 -12.21
C ASN A 363 -1.40 -10.94 -12.22
N MET A 364 -0.94 -10.10 -11.30
CA MET A 364 -1.30 -8.66 -11.28
C MET A 364 -0.74 -7.93 -12.50
N SER A 365 0.53 -8.17 -12.87
CA SER A 365 1.14 -7.60 -14.08
C SER A 365 0.44 -8.08 -15.35
N ALA A 366 0.00 -9.34 -15.41
CA ALA A 366 -0.78 -9.87 -16.54
C ALA A 366 -2.18 -9.23 -16.63
N THR A 367 -2.78 -8.88 -15.49
CA THR A 367 -4.02 -8.10 -15.44
C THR A 367 -3.80 -6.69 -15.98
N TYR A 368 -2.72 -6.03 -15.56
CA TYR A 368 -2.33 -4.72 -16.10
C TYR A 368 -2.16 -4.73 -17.63
N ALA A 369 -1.42 -5.71 -18.16
CA ALA A 369 -1.23 -5.86 -19.60
C ALA A 369 -2.56 -6.06 -20.34
N ALA A 370 -3.46 -6.91 -19.82
CA ALA A 370 -4.76 -7.16 -20.41
C ALA A 370 -5.65 -5.90 -20.46
N VAL A 371 -5.66 -5.09 -19.39
CA VAL A 371 -6.41 -3.82 -19.38
C VAL A 371 -5.84 -2.84 -20.41
N LEU A 372 -4.51 -2.76 -20.54
CA LEU A 372 -3.88 -1.90 -21.55
C LEU A 372 -4.19 -2.34 -22.98
N GLU A 373 -4.20 -3.64 -23.26
CA GLU A 373 -4.54 -4.18 -24.57
C GLU A 373 -6.01 -3.91 -24.94
N GLN A 374 -6.92 -4.00 -23.96
CA GLN A 374 -8.36 -3.83 -24.19
C GLN A 374 -8.82 -2.36 -24.18
N GLN A 375 -8.05 -1.46 -23.55
CA GLN A 375 -8.37 -0.02 -23.44
C GLN A 375 -9.81 0.22 -22.97
N ASP A 376 -10.61 0.98 -23.74
CA ASP A 376 -12.01 1.32 -23.40
C ASP A 376 -12.96 0.11 -23.40
N ARG A 377 -12.52 -1.06 -23.90
CA ARG A 377 -13.28 -2.32 -23.86
C ARG A 377 -13.04 -3.14 -22.61
N ALA A 378 -12.06 -2.75 -21.78
CA ALA A 378 -11.77 -3.46 -20.54
C ALA A 378 -12.97 -3.36 -19.59
N ALA A 379 -13.41 -4.51 -19.08
CA ALA A 379 -14.48 -4.56 -18.09
C ALA A 379 -14.03 -3.81 -16.80
N PRO A 380 -14.80 -2.81 -16.31
CA PRO A 380 -14.43 -2.03 -15.11
C PRO A 380 -14.12 -2.90 -13.89
N GLU A 381 -14.83 -4.03 -13.78
CA GLU A 381 -14.75 -5.01 -12.70
C GLU A 381 -13.34 -5.59 -12.54
N LEU A 382 -12.53 -5.63 -13.62
CA LEU A 382 -11.16 -6.15 -13.57
C LEU A 382 -10.24 -5.39 -12.60
N THR A 383 -10.54 -4.11 -12.41
CA THR A 383 -9.73 -3.19 -11.59
C THR A 383 -10.43 -2.76 -10.31
N GLN A 384 -11.69 -3.14 -10.16
CA GLN A 384 -12.52 -2.78 -9.02
C GLN A 384 -12.10 -3.59 -7.79
N LEU A 385 -11.74 -2.87 -6.74
CA LEU A 385 -11.53 -3.43 -5.41
C LEU A 385 -12.66 -2.98 -4.49
N MET A 386 -12.64 -3.40 -3.22
CA MET A 386 -13.64 -2.93 -2.24
C MET A 386 -13.64 -1.40 -2.09
N HIS A 387 -12.48 -0.76 -2.30
CA HIS A 387 -12.30 0.69 -2.17
C HIS A 387 -11.36 1.23 -3.26
N GLY A 388 -11.29 2.56 -3.36
CA GLY A 388 -10.45 3.25 -4.34
C GLY A 388 -11.02 3.21 -5.76
N SER A 389 -10.40 3.97 -6.67
CA SER A 389 -10.79 3.96 -8.08
C SER A 389 -10.03 2.87 -8.84
N GLY A 390 -10.70 2.24 -9.81
CA GLY A 390 -10.12 1.18 -10.65
C GLY A 390 -8.76 1.53 -11.25
N PRO A 391 -8.60 2.70 -11.91
CA PRO A 391 -7.30 3.11 -12.46
C PRO A 391 -6.19 3.25 -11.41
N MET A 392 -6.51 3.78 -10.21
CA MET A 392 -5.51 3.88 -9.15
C MET A 392 -5.10 2.51 -8.62
N ASN A 393 -6.08 1.63 -8.39
CA ASN A 393 -5.86 0.27 -7.91
C ASN A 393 -4.98 -0.52 -8.88
N LEU A 394 -5.25 -0.38 -10.18
CA LEU A 394 -4.46 -0.99 -11.24
C LEU A 394 -2.99 -0.57 -11.21
N ILE A 395 -2.72 0.73 -11.08
CA ILE A 395 -1.36 1.27 -11.04
C ILE A 395 -0.67 0.87 -9.73
N ALA A 396 -1.39 0.86 -8.60
CA ALA A 396 -0.86 0.45 -7.29
C ALA A 396 -0.49 -1.04 -7.24
N CYS A 397 -1.33 -1.93 -7.77
CA CYS A 397 -1.03 -3.37 -7.86
C CYS A 397 0.19 -3.64 -8.75
N LEU A 398 0.33 -2.94 -9.87
CA LEU A 398 1.55 -3.03 -10.69
C LEU A 398 2.78 -2.54 -9.92
N TYR A 399 2.65 -1.44 -9.16
CA TYR A 399 3.76 -0.94 -8.36
C TYR A 399 4.18 -1.94 -7.27
N ALA A 400 3.21 -2.60 -6.64
CA ALA A 400 3.43 -3.67 -5.68
C ALA A 400 4.16 -4.88 -6.32
N SER A 401 3.74 -5.31 -7.52
CA SER A 401 4.39 -6.42 -8.22
C SER A 401 5.84 -6.13 -8.60
N MET A 402 6.14 -4.90 -9.01
CA MET A 402 7.50 -4.47 -9.31
C MET A 402 8.38 -4.39 -8.06
N TRP A 403 7.85 -3.90 -6.93
CA TRP A 403 8.55 -3.92 -5.65
C TRP A 403 8.88 -5.34 -5.19
N ALA A 404 7.90 -6.25 -5.21
CA ALA A 404 8.09 -7.64 -4.82
C ALA A 404 9.18 -8.31 -5.68
N ALA A 405 9.15 -8.09 -7.00
CA ALA A 405 10.18 -8.58 -7.91
C ALA A 405 11.57 -8.02 -7.55
N LEU A 406 11.74 -6.71 -7.48
CA LEU A 406 13.05 -6.08 -7.24
C LEU A 406 13.66 -6.40 -5.86
N VAL A 407 12.81 -6.67 -4.85
CA VAL A 407 13.26 -7.05 -3.51
C VAL A 407 13.62 -8.53 -3.44
N LEU A 408 12.83 -9.41 -4.07
CA LEU A 408 12.99 -10.86 -3.92
C LEU A 408 13.93 -11.47 -4.96
N THR A 409 13.91 -10.97 -6.19
CA THR A 409 14.75 -11.46 -7.27
C THR A 409 15.91 -10.49 -7.54
N THR A 410 16.78 -10.87 -8.47
CA THR A 410 17.77 -9.97 -9.06
C THR A 410 17.24 -9.57 -10.43
N PRO A 411 17.12 -8.27 -10.75
CA PRO A 411 16.71 -7.86 -12.08
C PRO A 411 17.75 -8.34 -13.10
N ASP A 412 17.27 -8.86 -14.23
CA ASP A 412 18.15 -9.36 -15.29
C ASP A 412 18.82 -8.21 -16.04
N THR A 413 18.17 -7.03 -16.05
CA THR A 413 18.61 -5.83 -16.78
C THR A 413 18.39 -4.55 -15.99
N TRP A 414 19.16 -3.50 -16.32
CA TRP A 414 18.90 -2.15 -15.81
C TRP A 414 17.54 -1.58 -16.28
N ALA A 415 16.97 -2.09 -17.37
CA ALA A 415 15.70 -1.62 -17.90
C ALA A 415 14.53 -1.83 -16.94
N GLU A 416 14.52 -2.93 -16.18
CA GLU A 416 13.50 -3.18 -15.15
C GLU A 416 13.57 -2.16 -14.02
N LEU A 417 14.78 -1.87 -13.54
CA LEU A 417 15.00 -0.87 -12.50
C LEU A 417 14.69 0.56 -13.02
N ASP A 418 15.06 0.87 -14.25
CA ASP A 418 14.78 2.17 -14.86
C ASP A 418 13.27 2.40 -15.05
N PHE A 419 12.57 1.37 -15.53
CA PHE A 419 11.11 1.37 -15.65
C PHE A 419 10.44 1.58 -14.28
N PHE A 420 10.94 0.92 -13.24
CA PHE A 420 10.50 1.13 -11.86
C PHE A 420 10.74 2.57 -11.39
N LEU A 421 11.96 3.09 -11.52
CA LEU A 421 12.32 4.42 -11.03
C LEU A 421 11.57 5.53 -11.78
N SER A 422 11.34 5.36 -13.07
CA SER A 422 10.51 6.25 -13.89
C SER A 422 9.06 6.31 -13.39
N ARG A 423 8.48 5.16 -13.02
CA ARG A 423 7.10 5.09 -12.52
C ARG A 423 6.97 5.63 -11.10
N PHE A 424 7.92 5.27 -10.23
CA PHE A 424 8.08 5.83 -8.89
C PHE A 424 8.11 7.37 -8.93
N ALA A 425 8.97 7.95 -9.76
CA ALA A 425 9.15 9.40 -9.85
C ALA A 425 7.87 10.16 -10.25
N ARG A 426 7.01 9.53 -11.08
CA ARG A 426 5.75 10.12 -11.56
C ARG A 426 4.63 10.00 -10.54
N SER A 427 4.55 8.88 -9.84
CA SER A 427 3.35 8.48 -9.10
C SER A 427 3.51 8.60 -7.59
N TRP A 428 4.66 8.18 -7.03
CA TRP A 428 4.92 8.12 -5.59
C TRP A 428 6.32 8.61 -5.22
N PRO A 429 6.73 9.84 -5.60
CA PRO A 429 8.04 10.38 -5.25
C PRO A 429 8.28 10.44 -3.74
N GLU A 430 7.22 10.45 -2.93
CA GLU A 430 7.27 10.35 -1.47
C GLU A 430 7.92 9.06 -0.95
N ASP A 431 7.95 7.99 -1.74
CA ASP A 431 8.57 6.72 -1.37
C ASP A 431 10.10 6.69 -1.57
N ALA A 432 10.72 7.86 -1.82
CA ALA A 432 12.17 7.97 -2.03
C ALA A 432 12.97 7.28 -0.93
N TRP A 433 12.51 7.41 0.32
CA TRP A 433 13.14 6.81 1.49
C TRP A 433 13.06 5.27 1.51
N LEU A 434 12.00 4.68 0.94
CA LEU A 434 11.89 3.22 0.81
C LEU A 434 12.92 2.70 -0.19
N ILE A 435 13.11 3.41 -1.30
CA ILE A 435 14.10 3.04 -2.31
C ILE A 435 15.51 3.13 -1.72
N GLU A 436 15.80 4.22 -1.00
CA GLU A 436 17.07 4.42 -0.31
C GLU A 436 17.33 3.34 0.75
N LYS A 437 16.30 2.93 1.49
CA LYS A 437 16.42 1.90 2.54
C LYS A 437 16.58 0.49 1.99
N TYR A 438 15.79 0.10 0.98
CA TYR A 438 15.67 -1.31 0.58
C TYR A 438 16.33 -1.65 -0.76
N LEU A 439 16.29 -0.77 -1.75
CA LEU A 439 16.80 -1.07 -3.10
C LEU A 439 18.26 -0.62 -3.29
N VAL A 440 18.62 0.56 -2.77
CA VAL A 440 19.99 1.09 -2.90
C VAL A 440 21.02 0.12 -2.32
N PRO A 441 20.90 -0.39 -1.08
CA PRO A 441 21.91 -1.30 -0.52
C PRO A 441 22.00 -2.64 -1.27
N ARG A 442 20.88 -3.09 -1.86
CA ARG A 442 20.77 -4.37 -2.56
C ARG A 442 21.43 -4.34 -3.94
N HIS A 443 21.30 -3.22 -4.65
CA HIS A 443 21.71 -3.11 -6.06
C HIS A 443 22.94 -2.23 -6.27
N SER A 444 23.35 -1.43 -5.29
CA SER A 444 24.59 -0.64 -5.36
C SER A 444 25.82 -1.54 -5.42
N GLY A 445 26.72 -1.27 -6.37
CA GLY A 445 27.96 -2.03 -6.57
C GLY A 445 27.83 -3.25 -7.51
N ARG A 446 26.63 -3.54 -8.02
CA ARG A 446 26.43 -4.58 -9.05
C ARG A 446 26.75 -4.04 -10.45
N ARG A 447 27.55 -4.80 -11.22
CA ARG A 447 27.74 -4.56 -12.66
C ARG A 447 26.69 -5.38 -13.42
N LEU A 448 25.50 -4.84 -13.62
CA LEU A 448 24.51 -5.47 -14.50
C LEU A 448 24.93 -5.27 -15.98
N PRO A 449 24.66 -6.24 -16.89
CA PRO A 449 25.01 -6.14 -18.29
C PRO A 449 24.47 -4.86 -18.94
N PHE A 450 25.30 -4.21 -19.75
CA PHE A 450 25.04 -2.88 -20.28
C PHE A 450 23.89 -2.83 -21.28
N GLY A 451 23.02 -1.85 -21.05
CA GLY A 451 22.32 -1.09 -22.09
C GLY A 451 22.51 0.40 -21.83
N GLY A 452 23.74 0.91 -21.96
CA GLY A 452 24.07 2.33 -22.17
C GLY A 452 23.57 3.45 -21.22
N LEU A 453 22.78 3.18 -20.17
CA LEU A 453 22.15 4.25 -19.40
C LEU A 453 22.98 4.82 -18.24
N GLU A 454 22.73 6.10 -17.97
CA GLU A 454 23.18 6.89 -16.82
C GLU A 454 22.97 6.15 -15.49
N ASP A 455 23.66 6.61 -14.43
CA ASP A 455 23.49 6.09 -13.07
C ASP A 455 21.99 5.95 -12.72
N PRO A 456 21.49 4.73 -12.43
CA PRO A 456 20.06 4.47 -12.22
C PRO A 456 19.50 5.32 -11.07
N TRP A 457 20.33 5.63 -10.07
CA TRP A 457 19.94 6.42 -8.91
C TRP A 457 19.90 7.93 -9.19
N LYS A 458 20.20 8.36 -10.43
CA LYS A 458 20.08 9.77 -10.85
C LYS A 458 18.67 10.29 -10.61
N THR A 459 17.64 9.50 -10.92
CA THR A 459 16.24 9.88 -10.68
C THR A 459 15.96 10.11 -9.20
N LEU A 460 16.40 9.20 -8.32
CA LEU A 460 16.25 9.33 -6.87
C LEU A 460 16.94 10.60 -6.34
N ARG A 461 18.21 10.82 -6.69
CA ARG A 461 18.96 12.01 -6.25
C ARG A 461 18.37 13.31 -6.81
N THR A 462 17.80 13.26 -8.01
CA THR A 462 17.13 14.42 -8.60
C THR A 462 15.89 14.80 -7.80
N ILE A 463 15.10 13.81 -7.39
CA ILE A 463 13.93 14.02 -6.52
C ILE A 463 14.37 14.59 -5.16
N GLN A 464 15.38 14.00 -4.53
CA GLN A 464 15.89 14.48 -3.24
C GLN A 464 16.44 15.91 -3.31
N ARG A 465 17.26 16.23 -4.32
CA ARG A 465 17.76 17.60 -4.51
C ARG A 465 16.63 18.60 -4.80
N SER A 466 15.64 18.19 -5.58
CA SER A 466 14.48 19.04 -5.89
C SER A 466 13.63 19.31 -4.64
N ASP A 467 13.52 18.33 -3.72
CA ASP A 467 12.84 18.51 -2.43
C ASP A 467 13.50 19.59 -1.58
N GLU A 468 14.83 19.73 -1.63
CA GLU A 468 15.57 20.71 -0.83
C GLU A 468 15.53 22.14 -1.39
N LEU A 469 15.16 22.31 -2.66
CA LEU A 469 15.21 23.59 -3.34
C LEU A 469 13.87 24.35 -3.25
N PRO A 470 13.87 25.63 -2.84
CA PRO A 470 12.68 26.47 -2.95
C PRO A 470 12.21 26.58 -4.41
N PRO A 471 10.89 26.52 -4.67
CA PRO A 471 10.38 26.72 -6.02
C PRO A 471 10.65 28.15 -6.48
N PRO A 472 10.85 28.38 -7.80
CA PRO A 472 11.02 29.72 -8.32
C PRO A 472 9.74 30.53 -8.14
N VAL A 473 9.87 31.77 -7.63
CA VAL A 473 8.73 32.69 -7.47
C VAL A 473 8.38 33.28 -8.84
N ILE A 474 7.10 33.21 -9.21
CA ILE A 474 6.54 33.76 -10.45
C ILE A 474 5.42 34.73 -10.07
N ARG A 475 5.58 36.02 -10.38
CA ARG A 475 4.58 37.05 -10.07
C ARG A 475 3.82 37.47 -11.31
N ARG A 476 2.57 37.87 -11.11
CA ARG A 476 1.74 38.48 -12.15
C ARG A 476 2.23 39.87 -12.53
N SER A 477 2.90 40.55 -11.60
CA SER A 477 3.53 41.86 -11.83
C SER A 477 4.84 41.80 -12.60
N ASP A 478 5.39 40.60 -12.86
CA ASP A 478 6.65 40.47 -13.60
C ASP A 478 6.42 40.79 -15.09
N SER A 479 7.38 41.50 -15.69
CA SER A 479 7.30 41.92 -17.10
C SER A 479 7.14 40.71 -18.03
N GLY A 480 6.07 40.69 -18.82
CA GLY A 480 5.70 39.57 -19.71
C GLY A 480 4.49 38.77 -19.22
N ASN A 481 4.11 38.92 -17.95
CA ASN A 481 2.93 38.28 -17.35
C ASN A 481 1.70 39.20 -17.29
N ASP A 482 1.85 40.45 -17.73
CA ASP A 482 0.79 41.46 -17.82
C ASP A 482 -0.28 41.02 -18.84
N GLY A 483 -1.30 40.29 -18.37
CA GLY A 483 -2.40 39.82 -19.21
C GLY A 483 -2.69 38.32 -19.15
N VAL A 484 -2.11 37.56 -18.21
CA VAL A 484 -2.47 36.14 -18.01
C VAL A 484 -3.97 36.02 -17.65
N PRO A 485 -4.83 35.46 -18.53
CA PRO A 485 -6.29 35.61 -18.42
C PRO A 485 -6.94 34.77 -17.33
N PHE A 486 -6.32 33.65 -16.95
CA PHE A 486 -6.88 32.71 -15.98
C PHE A 486 -6.03 32.63 -14.72
N ARG A 487 -6.68 32.28 -13.61
CA ARG A 487 -6.11 32.13 -12.28
C ARG A 487 -5.96 30.66 -11.87
N ILE A 488 -4.98 30.41 -11.01
CA ILE A 488 -4.81 29.09 -10.39
C ILE A 488 -6.05 28.79 -9.56
N GLY A 489 -6.56 27.57 -9.68
CA GLY A 489 -7.76 27.11 -8.99
C GLY A 489 -9.05 27.24 -9.77
N GLN A 490 -9.07 27.96 -10.89
CA GLN A 490 -10.24 27.96 -11.76
C GLN A 490 -10.44 26.59 -12.41
N VAL A 491 -11.70 26.13 -12.39
CA VAL A 491 -12.15 24.93 -13.09
C VAL A 491 -12.48 25.30 -14.52
N PHE A 492 -12.10 24.44 -15.47
CA PHE A 492 -12.44 24.59 -16.87
C PHE A 492 -12.91 23.29 -17.49
N ARG A 493 -13.64 23.42 -18.58
CA ARG A 493 -14.02 22.35 -19.51
C ARG A 493 -13.18 22.47 -20.78
N HIS A 494 -12.61 21.36 -21.25
CA HIS A 494 -11.84 21.37 -22.48
C HIS A 494 -12.77 21.50 -23.69
N LYS A 495 -12.71 22.61 -24.44
CA LYS A 495 -13.65 22.91 -25.54
C LYS A 495 -13.83 21.78 -26.57
N ARG A 496 -12.74 21.08 -26.91
CA ARG A 496 -12.77 19.97 -27.89
C ARG A 496 -13.20 18.61 -27.31
N TYR A 497 -12.85 18.33 -26.05
CA TYR A 497 -12.87 16.97 -25.50
C TYR A 497 -13.84 16.83 -24.32
N GLY A 498 -14.41 17.92 -23.82
CA GLY A 498 -15.45 17.93 -22.79
C GLY A 498 -15.00 17.62 -21.37
N TYR A 499 -13.79 17.09 -21.15
CA TYR A 499 -13.32 16.77 -19.78
C TYR A 499 -13.06 18.02 -18.93
N LEU A 500 -13.16 17.85 -17.61
CA LEU A 500 -12.87 18.89 -16.63
C LEU A 500 -11.39 18.92 -16.22
N GLY A 501 -10.89 20.12 -15.94
CA GLY A 501 -9.55 20.35 -15.42
C GLY A 501 -9.50 21.53 -14.45
N ILE A 502 -8.53 21.52 -13.54
CA ILE A 502 -8.24 22.64 -12.64
C ILE A 502 -6.85 23.22 -12.94
N ILE A 503 -6.78 24.54 -13.08
CA ILE A 503 -5.53 25.24 -13.38
C ILE A 503 -4.63 25.22 -12.14
N THR A 504 -3.41 24.69 -12.29
CA THR A 504 -2.42 24.55 -11.21
C THR A 504 -1.17 25.44 -11.39
N GLY A 505 -1.05 26.11 -12.53
CA GLY A 505 0.05 27.03 -12.85
C GLY A 505 -0.07 27.61 -14.26
N TRP A 506 0.76 28.61 -14.56
CA TRP A 506 0.81 29.29 -15.86
C TRP A 506 2.25 29.74 -16.17
N SER A 507 2.57 29.98 -17.46
CA SER A 507 3.83 30.61 -17.90
C SER A 507 3.68 31.36 -19.24
N ASP A 508 4.28 32.55 -19.34
CA ASP A 508 4.41 33.36 -20.56
C ASP A 508 5.50 32.85 -21.51
N GLN A 509 6.56 32.24 -20.97
CA GLN A 509 7.68 31.68 -21.73
C GLN A 509 7.38 30.25 -22.14
N GLY A 510 6.80 30.12 -23.34
CA GLY A 510 6.47 28.88 -24.05
C GLY A 510 7.21 27.64 -23.53
N THR A 511 6.48 26.80 -22.80
CA THR A 511 6.82 25.42 -22.39
C THR A 511 8.13 25.17 -21.61
N ARG A 512 9.08 26.11 -21.51
CA ARG A 512 10.41 25.84 -20.90
C ARG A 512 10.42 25.92 -19.38
N ALA A 513 9.56 26.74 -18.77
CA ALA A 513 9.54 26.90 -17.31
C ALA A 513 8.69 25.83 -16.59
N LEU A 514 7.55 25.43 -17.17
CA LEU A 514 6.63 24.46 -16.55
C LEU A 514 7.08 22.99 -16.72
N ALA A 515 7.94 22.71 -17.72
CA ALA A 515 8.40 21.34 -18.05
C ALA A 515 9.57 20.83 -17.19
N ARG A 516 10.13 21.62 -16.27
CA ARG A 516 11.23 21.20 -15.37
C ARG A 516 10.79 20.34 -14.17
N GLN A 517 9.64 19.65 -14.30
CA GLN A 517 9.26 18.49 -13.48
C GLN A 517 9.06 17.21 -14.31
N ARG A 518 9.64 17.12 -15.52
CA ARG A 518 9.89 15.83 -16.17
C ARG A 518 11.16 15.23 -15.56
N GLY A 519 11.05 14.06 -14.94
CA GLY A 519 12.21 13.21 -14.66
C GLY A 519 12.95 12.97 -15.97
N GLN A 520 14.19 13.47 -16.07
CA GLN A 520 15.02 13.32 -17.25
C GLN A 520 15.72 11.96 -17.22
N ASN A 521 15.06 10.96 -17.80
CA ASN A 521 15.73 9.88 -18.52
C ASN A 521 15.54 10.18 -20.01
N GLY A 522 16.64 10.44 -20.71
CA GLY A 522 16.61 10.85 -22.10
C GLY A 522 16.53 9.65 -23.05
N GLU A 523 15.77 9.80 -24.13
CA GLU A 523 16.22 9.41 -25.47
C GLU A 523 15.28 10.02 -26.51
N VAL A 524 15.90 10.70 -27.47
CA VAL A 524 15.25 11.15 -28.70
C VAL A 524 14.99 9.89 -29.52
N THR A 525 13.76 9.38 -29.48
CA THR A 525 13.29 8.46 -30.53
C THR A 525 13.13 9.26 -31.81
N ARG A 526 14.20 9.25 -32.62
CA ARG A 526 14.11 9.43 -34.06
C ARG A 526 13.32 8.24 -34.60
N ASP A 527 12.04 8.44 -34.87
CA ASP A 527 11.36 7.81 -36.01
C ASP A 527 10.16 8.65 -36.46
N GLY A 528 10.46 9.48 -37.47
CA GLY A 528 9.66 9.73 -38.67
C GLY A 528 8.14 9.76 -38.58
N THR A 529 7.56 10.89 -38.18
CA THR A 529 6.58 11.58 -39.04
C THR A 529 6.92 13.07 -39.06
N ALA A 530 6.87 13.65 -40.25
CA ALA A 530 7.47 14.92 -40.61
C ALA A 530 6.96 16.10 -39.77
N ASP A 531 7.87 16.79 -39.07
CA ASP A 531 7.89 18.27 -38.90
C ASP A 531 9.11 18.72 -38.07
N GLY A 532 10.28 18.14 -38.38
CA GLY A 532 11.55 18.38 -37.68
C GLY A 532 12.26 19.70 -38.02
N ASP A 533 11.73 20.51 -38.94
CA ASP A 533 12.38 21.76 -39.39
C ASP A 533 11.68 23.05 -38.92
N VAL A 534 10.69 22.93 -38.03
CA VAL A 534 9.89 24.09 -37.57
C VAL A 534 10.42 24.69 -36.24
N ILE A 535 11.29 23.99 -35.52
CA ILE A 535 11.61 24.30 -34.12
C ILE A 535 12.60 25.48 -33.95
N ASN A 536 13.24 25.96 -35.03
CA ASN A 536 14.20 27.07 -34.96
C ASN A 536 13.79 28.36 -35.69
N ARG A 537 12.56 28.47 -36.20
CA ARG A 537 12.12 29.66 -36.97
C ARG A 537 10.74 30.20 -36.65
N LEU A 538 10.25 29.98 -35.44
CA LEU A 538 9.00 30.59 -35.03
C LEU A 538 9.17 31.33 -33.70
N ARG A 539 9.40 32.65 -33.82
CA ARG A 539 8.64 33.61 -33.02
C ARG A 539 7.16 33.34 -33.32
N LEU A 540 6.61 32.30 -32.70
CA LEU A 540 5.20 31.91 -32.79
C LEU A 540 4.46 32.71 -31.72
N ASP A 541 3.49 33.51 -32.16
CA ASP A 541 2.41 34.20 -31.44
C ASP A 541 2.40 34.10 -29.91
N ASN A 542 2.18 35.24 -29.23
CA ASN A 542 1.89 35.38 -27.79
C ASN A 542 0.74 34.43 -27.33
N LYS A 543 1.01 33.14 -27.15
CA LYS A 543 0.03 32.14 -26.72
C LYS A 543 0.42 31.68 -25.32
N THR A 544 -0.41 32.02 -24.34
CA THR A 544 -0.22 31.63 -22.95
C THR A 544 -0.65 30.18 -22.74
N TYR A 545 0.17 29.42 -22.00
CA TYR A 545 -0.09 28.03 -21.66
C TYR A 545 -0.31 27.87 -20.15
N PHE A 546 -1.22 26.96 -19.81
CA PHE A 546 -1.61 26.66 -18.43
C PHE A 546 -1.28 25.21 -18.08
N ALA A 547 -0.70 25.01 -16.90
CA ALA A 547 -0.57 23.70 -16.29
C ALA A 547 -1.88 23.36 -15.57
N TYR A 548 -2.38 22.13 -15.73
CA TYR A 548 -3.64 21.72 -15.12
C TYR A 548 -3.63 20.26 -14.64
N LEU A 549 -4.58 19.96 -13.77
CA LEU A 549 -4.86 18.62 -13.24
C LEU A 549 -6.22 18.15 -13.75
N ARG A 550 -6.33 16.87 -14.12
CA ARG A 550 -7.62 16.22 -14.45
C ARG A 550 -8.22 15.58 -13.21
N THR A 551 -9.54 15.33 -13.25
CA THR A 551 -10.30 14.71 -12.16
C THR A 551 -9.66 13.41 -11.64
N ASN A 552 -9.22 12.54 -12.56
CA ASN A 552 -8.72 11.19 -12.24
C ASN A 552 -7.23 10.94 -12.52
N SER A 553 -6.41 11.99 -12.66
CA SER A 553 -4.99 11.82 -12.97
C SER A 553 -4.09 12.59 -12.01
N PRO A 554 -3.03 11.97 -11.46
CA PRO A 554 -2.03 12.68 -10.65
C PRO A 554 -1.07 13.53 -11.50
N GLU A 555 -1.12 13.36 -12.83
CA GLU A 555 -0.20 14.01 -13.76
C GLU A 555 -0.65 15.44 -14.08
N ARG A 556 0.36 16.31 -14.21
CA ARG A 556 0.16 17.68 -14.69
C ARG A 556 0.22 17.69 -16.21
N PHE A 557 -0.81 18.26 -16.81
CA PHE A 557 -0.91 18.45 -18.24
C PHE A 557 -0.73 19.92 -18.60
N VAL A 558 -0.52 20.20 -19.88
CA VAL A 558 -0.43 21.56 -20.41
C VAL A 558 -1.56 21.79 -21.41
N ILE A 559 -2.20 22.95 -21.33
CA ILE A 559 -3.27 23.37 -22.23
C ILE A 559 -3.03 24.80 -22.72
N ALA A 560 -3.37 25.07 -23.98
CA ALA A 560 -3.35 26.41 -24.55
C ALA A 560 -4.63 27.16 -24.16
N GLU A 561 -4.51 28.47 -23.92
CA GLU A 561 -5.62 29.37 -23.58
C GLU A 561 -6.88 29.16 -24.43
N ALA A 562 -6.72 29.04 -25.76
CA ALA A 562 -7.84 28.92 -26.70
C ALA A 562 -8.78 27.74 -26.42
N ASN A 563 -8.30 26.68 -25.76
CA ASN A 563 -9.05 25.45 -25.47
C ASN A 563 -9.74 25.45 -24.10
N ILE A 564 -9.61 26.52 -23.32
CA ILE A 564 -10.18 26.65 -21.98
C ILE A 564 -11.55 27.33 -22.06
N GLU A 565 -12.55 26.71 -21.43
CA GLU A 565 -13.87 27.27 -21.14
C GLU A 565 -14.09 27.20 -19.62
N ILE A 566 -14.23 28.33 -18.94
CA ILE A 566 -14.35 28.36 -17.46
C ILE A 566 -15.70 27.80 -17.01
N VAL A 567 -15.68 26.99 -15.96
CA VAL A 567 -16.87 26.43 -15.32
C VAL A 567 -17.20 27.28 -14.10
N GLU A 568 -18.40 27.86 -14.08
CA GLU A 568 -18.89 28.71 -12.99
C GLU A 568 -19.93 28.01 -12.10
N ASP A 569 -20.44 26.86 -12.53
CA ASP A 569 -21.43 26.07 -11.78
C ASP A 569 -20.74 25.03 -10.86
N PRO A 570 -20.84 25.17 -9.52
CA PRO A 570 -20.26 24.22 -8.59
C PRO A 570 -20.92 22.83 -8.65
N GLY A 571 -22.16 22.71 -9.16
CA GLY A 571 -22.83 21.42 -9.33
C GLY A 571 -22.08 20.49 -10.27
N VAL A 572 -21.53 21.04 -11.36
CA VAL A 572 -20.69 20.30 -12.33
C VAL A 572 -19.41 19.76 -11.69
N VAL A 573 -18.85 20.49 -10.72
CA VAL A 573 -17.64 20.07 -10.00
C VAL A 573 -17.94 18.95 -9.00
N ALA A 574 -19.13 18.97 -8.39
CA ALA A 574 -19.56 17.96 -7.43
C ALA A 574 -19.81 16.59 -8.08
N GLU A 575 -20.23 16.56 -9.34
CA GLU A 575 -20.44 15.31 -10.10
C GLU A 575 -19.13 14.57 -10.43
N GLU A 576 -18.00 15.30 -10.59
CA GLU A 576 -16.68 14.73 -10.89
C GLU A 576 -15.60 15.22 -9.91
N PRO A 577 -15.42 14.56 -8.75
CA PRO A 577 -14.49 15.02 -7.73
C PRO A 577 -13.02 14.92 -8.16
N PHE A 578 -12.26 15.99 -7.92
CA PHE A 578 -10.81 16.05 -8.19
C PHE A 578 -10.00 15.36 -7.08
N ILE A 579 -9.78 14.05 -7.20
CA ILE A 579 -9.17 13.23 -6.15
C ILE A 579 -7.73 13.64 -5.77
N TYR A 580 -7.03 14.33 -6.66
CA TYR A 580 -5.65 14.81 -6.46
C TYR A 580 -5.55 16.30 -6.12
N ALA A 581 -6.69 16.99 -5.93
CA ALA A 581 -6.71 18.44 -5.69
C ALA A 581 -5.93 18.87 -4.44
N GLY A 582 -5.94 18.05 -3.38
CA GLY A 582 -5.22 18.33 -2.14
C GLY A 582 -3.70 18.49 -2.28
N LYS A 583 -3.12 18.02 -3.37
CA LYS A 583 -1.71 18.28 -3.68
C LYS A 583 -1.42 19.76 -3.97
N PHE A 584 -2.41 20.52 -4.44
CA PHE A 584 -2.24 21.89 -4.98
C PHE A 584 -3.17 22.95 -4.40
N PHE A 585 -4.25 22.53 -3.72
CA PHE A 585 -5.29 23.41 -3.23
C PHE A 585 -5.60 23.12 -1.77
N LYS A 586 -6.10 24.14 -1.06
CA LYS A 586 -6.48 24.14 0.35
C LYS A 586 -7.91 23.62 0.56
N ARG A 587 -8.87 24.20 -0.18
CA ARG A 587 -10.30 23.90 -0.16
C ARG A 587 -10.95 24.25 -1.50
N PHE A 588 -12.16 23.76 -1.74
CA PHE A 588 -13.02 24.25 -2.81
C PHE A 588 -13.94 25.35 -2.27
N ASP A 589 -14.12 26.43 -3.03
CA ASP A 589 -15.02 27.53 -2.72
C ASP A 589 -16.21 27.49 -3.69
N ALA A 590 -17.35 27.01 -3.19
CA ALA A 590 -18.56 26.88 -4.00
C ALA A 590 -19.16 28.23 -4.41
N ALA A 591 -18.89 29.31 -3.66
CA ALA A 591 -19.44 30.63 -3.99
C ALA A 591 -18.77 31.24 -5.22
N THR A 592 -17.49 30.93 -5.45
CA THR A 592 -16.72 31.41 -6.60
C THR A 592 -16.45 30.32 -7.64
N CYS A 593 -16.86 29.08 -7.39
CA CYS A 593 -16.54 27.90 -8.19
C CYS A 593 -15.03 27.76 -8.46
N THR A 594 -14.21 27.98 -7.43
CA THR A 594 -12.74 27.91 -7.53
C THR A 594 -12.10 27.13 -6.40
N PHE A 595 -10.97 26.52 -6.69
CA PHE A 595 -10.10 25.93 -5.67
C PHE A 595 -9.13 26.96 -5.11
N VAL A 596 -9.02 27.07 -3.79
CA VAL A 596 -8.10 28.00 -3.15
C VAL A 596 -6.67 27.45 -3.21
N SER A 597 -5.75 28.14 -3.88
CA SER A 597 -4.35 27.73 -4.05
C SER A 597 -3.64 27.50 -2.70
N ASN A 598 -2.93 26.37 -2.58
CA ASN A 598 -1.97 26.14 -1.49
C ASN A 598 -0.52 26.52 -1.89
N ASN A 599 -0.30 26.96 -3.13
CA ASN A 599 1.02 27.14 -3.73
C ASN A 599 1.48 28.61 -3.73
N ARG A 600 1.46 29.25 -2.55
CA ARG A 600 1.89 30.66 -2.40
C ARG A 600 3.39 30.86 -2.56
N GLU A 601 4.19 29.79 -2.38
CA GLU A 601 5.65 29.85 -2.54
C GLU A 601 6.07 30.09 -3.99
N GLN A 602 5.35 29.49 -4.95
CA GLN A 602 5.66 29.60 -6.38
C GLN A 602 4.84 30.70 -7.06
N TYR A 603 3.56 30.82 -6.70
CA TYR A 603 2.62 31.79 -7.27
C TYR A 603 1.96 32.59 -6.14
N PRO A 604 2.64 33.59 -5.58
CA PRO A 604 2.12 34.33 -4.42
C PRO A 604 0.86 35.13 -4.72
N ASP A 605 0.69 35.59 -5.96
CA ASP A 605 -0.39 36.49 -6.39
C ASP A 605 -1.71 35.77 -6.76
N ASP A 606 -1.69 34.43 -6.78
CA ASP A 606 -2.84 33.54 -7.05
C ASP A 606 -3.22 32.75 -5.78
#